data_AF-A0A8S8Z4Z3-F1
#
_entry.id   AF-A0A8S8Z4Z3-F1
#
_cell.length_a   1.000
_cell.length_b   1.000
_cell.length_c   1.000
_cell.angle_alpha   90.00
_cell.angle_beta   90.00
_cell.angle_gamma   90.00
#
_symmetry.space_group_name_H-M   'P 1'
#
loop_
_entity.id
_entity.type
_entity.pdbx_description
1 polymer ?
#
loop_
_entity_poly.entity_id
_entity_poly.type
_entity_poly.pdbx_seq_one_letter_code
_entity_poly.pdbx_strand_id
1 'polypeptide(L)'
;MKSKLKATLLCTLMIASVLAGCLGGDDDEPEPEPEDVLGCTYADAENYNPDATKDDGSCTYADPEPEPEAVMGCMDPSANNHNAAP
;
A
#
# COMPACT_ATOMS: atom_id res chain seq x y z
N MET A 1 -45.40 22.94 49.49
CA MET A 1 -43.95 23.19 49.67
C MET A 1 -43.13 21.92 49.45
N LYS A 2 -43.48 20.77 50.07
CA LYS A 2 -42.77 19.49 49.93
C LYS A 2 -42.80 18.86 48.52
N SER A 3 -43.88 19.03 47.76
CA SER A 3 -44.00 18.54 46.38
C SER A 3 -43.16 19.36 45.39
N LYS A 4 -43.10 20.69 45.58
CA LYS A 4 -42.23 21.58 44.79
C LYS A 4 -40.75 21.35 45.10
N LEU A 5 -40.39 21.08 46.36
CA LEU A 5 -39.02 20.74 46.75
C LEU A 5 -38.54 19.42 46.13
N LYS A 6 -39.40 18.40 46.03
CA LYS A 6 -39.09 17.13 45.34
C LYS A 6 -38.94 17.34 43.83
N ALA A 7 -39.81 18.13 43.21
CA ALA A 7 -39.74 18.46 41.78
C ALA A 7 -38.47 19.28 41.46
N THR A 8 -38.11 20.26 42.28
CA THR A 8 -36.88 21.04 42.10
C THR A 8 -35.64 20.19 42.31
N LEU A 9 -35.60 19.31 43.32
CA LEU A 9 -34.48 18.39 43.58
C LEU A 9 -34.30 17.35 42.44
N LEU A 10 -35.40 16.79 41.92
CA LEU A 10 -35.39 15.90 40.75
C LEU A 10 -34.91 16.64 39.50
N CYS A 11 -35.42 17.85 39.23
CA CYS A 11 -34.96 18.64 38.09
C CYS A 11 -33.48 19.01 38.20
N THR A 12 -32.99 19.41 39.38
CA THR A 12 -31.58 19.76 39.57
C THR A 12 -30.65 18.55 39.45
N LEU A 13 -31.10 17.34 39.82
CA LEU A 13 -30.36 16.08 39.64
C LEU A 13 -30.25 15.68 38.16
N MET A 14 -31.33 15.88 37.39
CA MET A 14 -31.37 15.63 35.94
C MET A 14 -30.54 16.65 35.14
N ILE A 15 -30.42 17.89 35.63
CA ILE A 15 -29.60 18.95 34.99
C ILE A 15 -28.13 18.81 35.38
N ALA A 16 -27.82 18.34 36.60
CA ALA A 16 -26.45 18.04 37.03
C ALA A 16 -25.80 16.90 36.21
N SER A 17 -26.60 15.97 35.69
CA SER A 17 -26.15 14.92 34.77
C SER A 17 -25.78 15.45 33.38
N VAL A 18 -26.28 16.64 33.00
CA VAL A 18 -25.92 17.33 31.75
C VAL A 18 -24.66 18.19 31.92
N LEU A 19 -24.35 18.60 33.16
CA LEU A 19 -23.14 19.37 33.49
C LEU A 19 -21.92 18.47 33.81
N ALA A 20 -22.14 17.19 34.11
CA ALA A 20 -21.09 16.18 34.18
C ALA A 20 -20.80 15.61 32.78
N GLY A 21 -20.17 16.42 31.94
CA GLY A 21 -19.48 15.93 30.75
C GLY A 21 -20.34 15.76 29.51
N CYS A 22 -20.42 16.81 28.70
CA CYS A 22 -20.17 16.61 27.29
C CYS A 22 -18.68 16.25 27.16
N LEU A 23 -18.31 14.99 27.39
CA LEU A 23 -17.21 14.44 26.63
C LEU A 23 -17.79 14.37 25.23
N GLY A 24 -17.59 15.45 24.45
CA GLY A 24 -17.58 15.28 23.01
C GLY A 24 -16.56 14.18 22.79
N GLY A 25 -17.06 12.98 22.54
CA GLY A 25 -16.22 11.90 22.07
C GLY A 25 -15.72 12.39 20.74
N ASP A 26 -14.49 12.90 20.71
CA ASP A 26 -13.66 12.83 19.53
C ASP A 26 -13.32 11.33 19.30
N ASP A 27 -14.35 10.47 19.27
CA ASP A 27 -14.30 9.04 18.96
C ASP A 27 -14.06 8.81 17.46
N ASP A 28 -13.73 9.88 16.72
CA ASP A 28 -12.94 9.79 15.49
C ASP A 28 -11.46 9.52 15.86
N GLU A 29 -11.21 8.56 16.74
CA GLU A 29 -9.90 7.91 16.78
C GLU A 29 -9.92 6.98 15.56
N PRO A 30 -9.18 7.30 14.48
CA PRO A 30 -9.20 6.47 13.30
C PRO A 30 -8.79 5.06 13.73
N GLU A 31 -9.64 4.06 13.47
CA GLU A 31 -9.21 2.68 13.60
C GLU A 31 -7.89 2.56 12.83
N PRO A 32 -6.84 1.98 13.44
CA PRO A 32 -5.54 1.90 12.77
C PRO A 32 -5.74 1.13 11.47
N GLU A 33 -5.64 1.83 10.35
CA GLU A 33 -5.70 1.21 9.05
C GLU A 33 -4.54 0.21 8.94
N PRO A 34 -4.75 -0.95 8.30
CA PRO A 34 -3.70 -1.96 8.18
C PRO A 34 -2.46 -1.34 7.55
N GLU A 35 -1.32 -1.47 8.23
CA GLU A 35 -0.05 -0.93 7.74
C GLU A 35 0.34 -1.62 6.43
N ASP A 36 0.74 -0.81 5.44
CA ASP A 36 1.25 -1.31 4.17
C ASP A 36 2.60 -2.02 4.38
N VAL A 37 2.72 -3.26 3.90
CA VAL A 37 4.01 -3.94 3.79
C VAL A 37 4.65 -3.50 2.47
N LEU A 38 5.74 -2.75 2.57
CA LEU A 38 6.47 -2.21 1.42
C LEU A 38 7.41 -3.26 0.80
N GLY A 39 7.40 -3.32 -0.53
CA GLY A 39 8.34 -4.13 -1.32
C GLY A 39 7.84 -4.34 -2.75
N CYS A 40 8.62 -5.01 -3.58
CA CYS A 40 8.22 -5.26 -4.97
C CYS A 40 7.01 -6.21 -5.06
N THR A 41 5.92 -5.75 -5.68
CA THR A 41 4.67 -6.52 -5.83
C THR A 41 4.56 -7.27 -7.17
N TYR A 42 5.53 -7.09 -8.07
CA TYR A 42 5.52 -7.69 -9.40
C TYR A 42 6.26 -9.03 -9.40
N ALA A 43 5.57 -10.11 -9.79
CA ALA A 43 6.08 -11.47 -9.72
C ALA A 43 7.19 -11.80 -10.73
N ASP A 44 7.37 -10.95 -11.74
CA ASP A 44 8.43 -11.01 -12.75
C ASP A 44 9.71 -10.25 -12.34
N ALA A 45 9.68 -9.51 -11.24
CA ALA A 45 10.86 -8.88 -10.67
C ALA A 45 11.73 -9.90 -9.92
N GLU A 46 13.05 -9.71 -9.97
CA GLU A 46 14.03 -10.57 -9.29
C GLU A 46 13.93 -10.49 -7.76
N ASN A 47 13.40 -9.39 -7.25
CA ASN A 47 13.21 -9.10 -5.82
C ASN A 47 11.72 -9.07 -5.42
N TYR A 48 10.87 -9.85 -6.11
CA TYR A 48 9.45 -10.00 -5.73
C TYR A 48 9.30 -10.41 -4.26
N ASN A 49 8.44 -9.68 -3.53
CA ASN A 49 8.07 -9.99 -2.16
C ASN A 49 6.56 -10.37 -2.10
N PRO A 50 6.22 -11.64 -1.81
CA PRO A 50 4.82 -12.06 -1.75
C PRO A 50 4.05 -11.47 -0.56
N ASP A 51 4.75 -10.99 0.46
CA ASP A 51 4.12 -10.34 1.62
C ASP A 51 3.90 -8.83 1.40
N ALA A 52 4.46 -8.25 0.33
CA ALA A 52 4.29 -6.83 0.02
C ALA A 52 2.85 -6.52 -0.41
N THR A 53 2.20 -5.60 0.31
CA THR A 53 0.87 -5.10 -0.01
C THR A 53 0.91 -3.83 -0.84
N LYS A 54 2.09 -3.19 -0.95
CA LYS A 54 2.30 -1.95 -1.71
C LYS A 54 3.70 -1.88 -2.29
N ASP A 55 3.75 -1.52 -3.58
CA ASP A 55 5.00 -1.30 -4.29
C ASP A 55 5.76 -0.08 -3.72
N ASP A 56 7.04 -0.27 -3.43
CA ASP A 56 7.95 0.78 -2.97
C ASP A 56 8.86 1.32 -4.08
N GLY A 57 8.70 0.82 -5.31
CA GLY A 57 9.50 1.21 -6.47
C GLY A 57 10.91 0.64 -6.47
N SER A 58 11.21 -0.36 -5.61
CA SER A 58 12.51 -1.02 -5.54
C SER A 58 12.69 -2.19 -6.51
N CYS A 59 11.68 -2.52 -7.32
CA CYS A 59 11.72 -3.67 -8.22
C CYS A 59 12.94 -3.66 -9.16
N THR A 60 13.65 -4.78 -9.20
CA THR A 60 14.75 -5.03 -10.14
C THR A 60 14.35 -6.12 -11.11
N TYR A 61 14.66 -5.92 -12.38
CA TYR A 61 14.35 -6.87 -13.44
C TYR A 61 15.65 -7.31 -14.09
N ALA A 62 15.70 -8.57 -14.53
CA ALA A 62 16.81 -9.05 -15.31
C ALA A 62 16.95 -8.18 -16.57
N ASP A 63 18.18 -7.76 -16.86
CA ASP A 63 18.46 -7.15 -18.16
C ASP A 63 18.06 -8.12 -19.26
N PRO A 64 17.46 -7.66 -20.37
CA PRO A 64 17.17 -8.52 -21.49
C PRO A 64 18.49 -9.18 -21.91
N GLU A 65 18.51 -10.50 -21.98
CA GLU A 65 19.66 -11.23 -22.51
C GLU A 65 20.00 -10.61 -23.86
N PRO A 66 21.26 -10.16 -24.09
CA PRO A 66 21.60 -9.47 -25.32
C PRO A 66 21.22 -10.38 -26.47
N GLU A 67 20.30 -9.92 -27.33
CA GLU A 67 19.98 -10.68 -28.53
C GLU A 67 21.30 -10.94 -29.26
N PRO A 68 21.56 -12.19 -29.70
CA PRO A 68 22.82 -12.52 -30.34
C PRO A 68 23.04 -11.53 -31.47
N GLU A 69 24.12 -10.74 -31.37
CA GLU A 69 24.41 -9.70 -32.34
C GLU A 69 24.31 -10.32 -33.74
N ALA A 70 23.50 -9.72 -34.60
CA ALA A 70 23.30 -10.22 -35.95
C ALA A 70 24.65 -10.19 -36.69
N VAL A 71 25.34 -11.33 -36.71
CA VAL A 71 26.60 -11.49 -37.42
C VAL A 71 26.27 -11.47 -38.91
N MET A 72 26.52 -10.33 -39.55
CA MET A 72 26.43 -10.21 -41.01
C MET A 72 27.35 -11.26 -41.63
N GLY A 73 26.77 -12.18 -42.40
CA GLY A 73 27.51 -13.27 -43.02
C GLY A 73 28.57 -12.76 -43.99
N CYS A 74 29.65 -13.52 -44.14
CA CYS A 74 30.72 -13.20 -45.09
C CYS A 74 30.44 -13.83 -46.46
N MET A 75 30.90 -13.21 -47.55
CA MET A 75 30.82 -13.79 -48.90
C MET A 75 31.94 -14.82 -49.19
N ASP A 76 32.83 -15.08 -48.22
CA ASP A 76 33.92 -16.05 -48.34
C ASP A 76 33.41 -17.47 -48.02
N PRO A 77 33.42 -18.42 -48.97
CA PRO A 77 32.92 -19.79 -48.77
C PRO A 77 33.72 -20.60 -47.74
N SER A 78 34.91 -20.14 -47.34
CA SER A 78 35.74 -20.77 -46.32
C SER A 78 35.46 -20.25 -44.91
N ALA A 79 34.65 -19.19 -44.78
CA ALA A 79 34.33 -18.60 -43.49
C ALA A 79 33.23 -19.41 -42.78
N ASN A 80 33.37 -19.55 -41.45
CA ASN A 80 32.38 -20.25 -40.62
C ASN A 80 31.01 -19.56 -40.61
N ASN A 81 30.94 -18.28 -40.99
CA ASN A 81 29.71 -17.49 -41.14
C ASN A 81 29.41 -17.14 -42.61
N HIS A 82 29.81 -17.98 -43.57
CA HIS A 82 29.55 -17.75 -44.99
C HIS A 82 28.04 -17.66 -45.28
N ASN A 83 27.62 -16.57 -45.92
CA ASN A 83 26.26 -16.41 -46.45
C ASN A 83 26.32 -15.82 -47.87
N ALA A 84 25.88 -16.60 -48.86
CA ALA A 84 25.96 -16.24 -50.29
C ALA A 84 24.86 -15.26 -50.75
N ALA A 85 23.95 -14.83 -49.86
CA ALA A 85 22.87 -13.90 -50.17
C ALA A 85 22.77 -12.78 -49.10
N PRO A 86 22.74 -11.49 -49.48
CA PRO A 86 22.30 -10.42 -48.57
C PRO A 86 20.79 -10.47 -48.34
#